data_AF-A0A7S1BA13-F1
#
_entry.id   AF-A0A7S1BA13-F1
#
_cell.length_a   1.000
_cell.length_b   1.000
_cell.length_c   1.000
_cell.angle_alpha   90.00
_cell.angle_beta   90.00
_cell.angle_gamma   90.00
#
_symmetry.space_group_name_H-M   'P 1'
#
loop_
_entity.id
_entity.type
_entity.pdbx_description
1 polymer ?
#
loop_
_entity_poly.entity_id
_entity_poly.type
_entity_poly.pdbx_seq_one_letter_code
_entity_poly.pdbx_strand_id
1 'polypeptide(L)'
;GQIMALWNVRHRNSLSDVIFSIFLSAIVTLVLSTSSDTMTAAIVFSTVTSKSGAAASGGTALRRLSTRIVTFPEDKWRLSASNHASRILSLLSPGLTDAPKHVRRQLRQQREKMEKMEGIRDELLPWTSFGLSLDPKNPVFNFLVEYYGFKGAKGPRRLARWSPDPTLLLLEDDALADSGYQCEMKAIGTDLDGCEVGPEGAIFLEGATEADLSDVLHMKGAMPIWFCDSDSDTNTSSGVLYSPAMFYKKYDIFEDKTKKIKAAAPFQWFQSILTSTLSSEPIFHCHGLHEWAMQYHPPGADPPPSGKYQSHLPLRVSRSTINSTVERKGIHCTHVDALRFFAPAAAPLNHHGSVIERTDQLRLEQKGCVHAHMDLLKMSIRLQPFVDANLVADTLELALDARLMDVEASPYDVSTTYGLGVLPVETEEGRKEYRRRQRELASAAEPVRRRLLGAYRDFLE
;
A
#
# COMPACT_ATOMS: atom_id res chain seq x y z
N GLY A 1 10.70 -16.77 34.45
CA GLY A 1 10.31 -18.13 34.87
C GLY A 1 8.96 -18.05 35.55
N GLN A 2 7.96 -18.68 34.94
CA GLN A 2 6.65 -19.08 35.46
C GLN A 2 6.24 -18.66 36.88
N ILE A 3 5.23 -17.79 36.96
CA ILE A 3 3.94 -18.02 37.62
C ILE A 3 2.90 -17.33 36.72
N MET A 4 2.33 -18.02 35.73
CA MET A 4 0.97 -18.62 35.79
C MET A 4 -0.09 -17.57 36.14
N ALA A 5 -0.83 -17.02 35.16
CA ALA A 5 -1.98 -17.69 34.55
C ALA A 5 -3.05 -18.07 35.59
N LEU A 6 -4.05 -17.21 35.76
CA LEU A 6 -5.39 -17.53 36.25
C LEU A 6 -6.27 -16.28 36.14
N TRP A 7 -6.77 -15.96 34.93
CA TRP A 7 -8.16 -15.55 34.77
C TRP A 7 -8.53 -15.47 33.29
N ASN A 8 -9.20 -16.51 32.83
CA ASN A 8 -9.99 -16.47 31.62
C ASN A 8 -11.41 -16.90 32.02
N VAL A 9 -12.40 -16.35 31.32
CA VAL A 9 -13.82 -16.76 31.23
C VAL A 9 -14.87 -15.85 31.92
N ARG A 10 -15.71 -15.26 31.05
CA ARG A 10 -17.10 -14.71 31.21
C ARG A 10 -17.22 -13.32 31.88
N HIS A 11 -17.83 -12.28 31.28
CA HIS A 11 -19.10 -12.21 30.55
C HIS A 11 -19.17 -11.08 29.49
N ARG A 12 -20.17 -11.21 28.61
CA ARG A 12 -20.57 -10.32 27.51
C ARG A 12 -21.27 -9.03 27.98
N ASN A 13 -21.26 -8.05 27.06
CA ASN A 13 -22.18 -6.90 26.86
C ASN A 13 -22.01 -5.67 27.77
N SER A 14 -21.57 -4.54 27.17
CA SER A 14 -22.33 -3.27 27.15
C SER A 14 -21.46 -2.11 26.63
N LEU A 15 -21.92 -1.48 25.53
CA LEU A 15 -21.88 -0.04 25.24
C LEU A 15 -20.78 0.82 25.90
N SER A 16 -19.62 0.96 25.26
CA SER A 16 -18.76 2.15 25.37
C SER A 16 -17.65 2.13 24.31
N ASP A 17 -17.96 2.44 23.05
CA ASP A 17 -16.96 2.68 21.99
C ASP A 17 -17.46 3.73 20.98
N VAL A 18 -18.12 4.77 21.49
CA VAL A 18 -18.43 5.99 20.73
C VAL A 18 -17.86 7.14 21.54
N ILE A 19 -17.10 7.99 20.84
CA ILE A 19 -16.29 9.14 21.32
C ILE A 19 -14.83 8.77 21.63
N PHE A 20 -14.05 8.53 20.57
CA PHE A 20 -12.64 8.90 20.55
C PHE A 20 -12.33 9.63 19.24
N SER A 21 -12.73 10.90 19.20
CA SER A 21 -12.20 11.88 18.28
C SER A 21 -12.28 13.25 18.96
N ILE A 22 -11.25 14.05 18.71
CA ILE A 22 -11.07 15.47 19.06
C ILE A 22 -10.40 15.77 20.43
N PHE A 23 -9.24 16.45 20.31
CA PHE A 23 -8.54 17.37 21.23
C PHE A 23 -7.16 16.98 21.81
N LEU A 24 -6.17 17.71 21.27
CA LEU A 24 -5.05 18.41 21.92
C LEU A 24 -4.04 17.62 22.79
N SER A 25 -2.79 17.54 22.30
CA SER A 25 -1.63 17.20 23.11
C SER A 25 -1.13 18.45 23.85
N ALA A 26 -1.41 18.54 25.14
CA ALA A 26 -0.62 19.31 26.10
C ALA A 26 0.25 18.32 26.88
N ILE A 27 1.56 18.57 26.91
CA ILE A 27 2.53 17.76 27.65
C ILE A 27 2.39 18.11 29.15
N VAL A 28 1.99 17.14 29.96
CA VAL A 28 2.02 17.22 31.43
C VAL A 28 3.27 16.48 31.90
N THR A 29 4.22 17.20 32.50
CA THR A 29 5.39 16.61 33.17
C THR A 29 5.13 16.59 34.68
N LEU A 30 5.02 15.40 35.26
CA LEU A 30 4.90 15.20 36.71
C LEU A 30 6.31 15.10 37.32
N VAL A 31 6.72 16.08 38.12
CA VAL A 31 7.98 16.02 38.88
C VAL A 31 7.65 15.59 40.31
N LEU A 32 8.09 14.40 40.71
CA LEU A 32 8.03 13.93 42.10
C LEU A 32 9.36 14.19 42.78
N SER A 33 9.37 15.02 43.83
CA SER A 33 10.49 15.18 44.75
C SER A 33 10.05 14.76 46.15
N THR A 34 10.82 13.89 46.80
CA THR A 34 10.54 13.36 48.13
C THR A 34 11.23 14.18 49.22
N SER A 35 10.44 14.72 50.15
CA SER A 35 10.87 14.96 51.54
C SER A 35 9.64 15.05 52.45
N SER A 36 9.81 14.63 53.69
CA SER A 36 8.81 14.27 54.71
C SER A 36 7.73 15.31 55.03
N ASP A 37 6.54 14.76 55.25
CA ASP A 37 5.34 15.29 55.92
C ASP A 37 4.59 16.49 55.29
N THR A 38 3.35 16.17 54.89
CA THR A 38 2.31 16.96 54.20
C THR A 38 2.37 16.97 52.66
N MET A 39 1.35 16.34 52.04
CA MET A 39 1.11 16.34 50.60
C MET A 39 0.22 17.53 50.21
N THR A 40 0.80 18.49 49.50
CA THR A 40 0.06 19.54 48.79
C THR A 40 0.46 19.52 47.32
N ALA A 41 -0.48 19.20 46.43
CA ALA A 41 -0.28 19.28 44.99
C ALA A 41 -0.59 20.71 44.52
N ALA A 42 0.40 21.40 43.95
CA ALA A 42 0.21 22.69 43.30
C ALA A 42 0.24 22.50 41.77
N ILE A 43 -0.84 22.89 41.09
CA ILE A 43 -0.91 22.97 39.63
C ILE A 43 -0.39 24.35 39.23
N VAL A 44 0.80 24.42 38.62
CA VAL A 44 1.32 25.66 38.04
C VAL A 44 0.86 25.73 36.58
N PHE A 45 -0.04 26.67 36.28
CA PHE A 45 -0.36 27.04 34.90
C PHE A 45 0.69 28.06 34.41
N SER A 46 1.59 27.64 33.53
CA SER A 46 2.46 28.56 32.80
C SER A 46 1.73 29.05 31.56
N THR A 47 1.15 30.25 31.62
CA THR A 47 0.68 30.97 30.44
C THR A 47 1.90 31.55 29.71
N VAL A 48 2.26 30.95 28.57
CA VAL A 48 3.19 31.61 27.64
C VAL A 48 2.43 32.77 26.99
N THR A 49 2.58 33.95 27.56
CA THR A 49 2.21 35.21 26.93
C THR A 49 3.31 35.59 25.96
N SER A 50 3.05 35.50 24.65
CA SER A 50 3.96 36.09 23.66
C SER A 50 3.85 37.61 23.78
N LYS A 51 4.90 38.24 24.32
CA LYS A 51 5.06 39.69 24.29
C LYS A 51 5.10 40.16 22.84
N SER A 52 4.15 41.02 22.47
CA SER A 52 4.22 41.88 21.30
C SER A 52 5.35 42.91 21.50
N GLY A 53 6.47 42.69 20.80
CA GLY A 53 7.54 43.66 20.65
C GLY A 53 7.37 44.41 19.33
N ALA A 54 7.34 45.75 19.40
CA ALA A 54 7.12 46.65 18.29
C ALA A 54 8.21 46.55 17.19
N ALA A 55 7.77 46.87 15.98
CA ALA A 55 8.47 46.77 14.70
C ALA A 55 9.87 47.41 14.68
N ALA A 56 10.84 46.66 14.15
CA ALA A 56 11.96 47.21 13.41
C ALA A 56 11.67 46.97 11.92
N SER A 57 11.36 48.06 11.21
CA SER A 57 11.23 48.11 9.76
C SER A 57 12.58 47.80 9.11
N GLY A 58 12.79 46.54 8.75
CA GLY A 58 13.88 46.09 7.89
C GLY A 58 13.30 45.01 6.98
N GLY A 59 12.97 45.37 5.73
CA GLY A 59 12.43 44.43 4.77
C GLY A 59 13.41 43.27 4.55
N THR A 60 13.12 42.13 5.16
CA THR A 60 13.69 40.85 4.74
C THR A 60 13.14 40.55 3.37
N ALA A 61 13.93 40.84 2.34
CA ALA A 61 13.66 40.37 0.99
C ALA A 61 13.43 38.85 1.06
N LEU A 62 12.18 38.42 0.85
CA LEU A 62 11.80 37.03 0.68
C LEU A 62 12.73 36.44 -0.37
N ARG A 63 13.66 35.59 0.08
CA ARG A 63 14.67 34.99 -0.77
C ARG A 63 13.92 34.04 -1.70
N ARG A 64 13.61 34.51 -2.92
CA ARG A 64 13.10 33.70 -4.01
C ARG A 64 14.13 32.62 -4.32
N LEU A 65 14.03 31.47 -3.68
CA LEU A 65 14.82 30.31 -4.03
C LEU A 65 14.28 29.83 -5.38
N SER A 66 15.12 29.94 -6.42
CA SER A 66 14.84 29.36 -7.73
C SER A 66 14.96 27.85 -7.58
N THR A 67 13.89 27.13 -7.92
CA THR A 67 13.85 25.67 -7.84
C THR A 67 13.61 25.09 -9.23
N ARG A 68 14.20 23.91 -9.47
CA ARG A 68 13.95 23.12 -10.68
C ARG A 68 12.51 22.63 -10.70
N ILE A 69 11.75 22.99 -11.73
CA ILE A 69 10.37 22.58 -11.92
C ILE A 69 10.26 21.76 -13.20
N VAL A 70 9.71 20.56 -13.09
CA VAL A 70 9.32 19.72 -14.23
C VAL A 70 7.84 19.89 -14.46
N THR A 71 7.46 20.48 -15.59
CA THR A 71 6.07 20.82 -15.90
C THR A 71 5.40 19.69 -16.67
N PHE A 72 4.23 19.27 -16.17
CA PHE A 72 3.32 18.33 -16.80
C PHE A 72 2.12 19.10 -17.36
N PRO A 73 1.98 19.17 -18.70
CA PRO A 73 0.82 19.75 -19.35
C PRO A 73 -0.50 19.09 -18.92
N GLU A 74 -1.56 19.89 -18.82
CA GLU A 74 -2.86 19.45 -18.29
C GLU A 74 -3.43 18.24 -19.04
N ASP A 75 -3.39 18.29 -20.37
CA ASP A 75 -3.87 17.22 -21.25
C ASP A 75 -3.11 15.91 -21.03
N LYS A 76 -1.79 15.98 -20.89
CA LYS A 76 -0.93 14.79 -20.72
C LYS A 76 -1.14 14.09 -19.39
N TRP A 77 -1.17 14.83 -18.27
CA TRP A 77 -1.33 14.19 -16.96
C TRP A 77 -2.76 13.70 -16.74
N ARG A 78 -3.77 14.41 -17.24
CA ARG A 78 -5.17 13.95 -17.18
C ARG A 78 -5.37 12.67 -17.98
N LEU A 79 -4.79 12.59 -19.18
CA LEU A 79 -4.82 11.37 -19.99
C LEU A 79 -4.11 10.21 -19.26
N SER A 80 -2.93 10.45 -18.69
CA SER A 80 -2.19 9.44 -17.93
C SER A 80 -2.98 8.93 -16.72
N ALA A 81 -3.62 9.83 -15.98
CA ALA A 81 -4.45 9.47 -14.84
C ALA A 81 -5.70 8.67 -15.25
N SER A 82 -6.35 9.06 -16.34
CA SER A 82 -7.51 8.34 -16.89
C SER A 82 -7.14 6.93 -17.37
N ASN A 83 -6.01 6.80 -18.08
CA ASN A 83 -5.50 5.50 -18.53
C ASN A 83 -5.15 4.58 -17.36
N HIS A 84 -4.46 5.10 -16.34
CA HIS A 84 -4.13 4.35 -15.13
C HIS A 84 -5.38 3.84 -14.42
N ALA A 85 -6.34 4.72 -14.17
CA ALA A 85 -7.57 4.34 -13.50
C ALA A 85 -8.40 3.34 -14.30
N SER A 86 -8.40 3.44 -15.64
CA SER A 86 -9.05 2.49 -16.54
C SER A 86 -8.38 1.12 -16.49
N ARG A 87 -7.03 1.07 -16.44
CA ARG A 87 -6.26 -0.16 -16.27
C ARG A 87 -6.57 -0.82 -14.91
N ILE A 88 -6.55 -0.06 -13.82
CA ILE A 88 -6.90 -0.56 -12.49
C ILE A 88 -8.34 -1.10 -12.46
N LEU A 89 -9.28 -0.38 -13.06
CA LEU A 89 -10.66 -0.86 -13.17
C LEU A 89 -10.73 -2.18 -13.94
N SER A 90 -10.07 -2.27 -15.09
CA SER A 90 -10.03 -3.49 -15.90
C SER A 90 -9.53 -4.69 -15.09
N LEU A 91 -8.40 -4.52 -14.39
CA LEU A 91 -7.80 -5.56 -13.54
C LEU A 91 -8.73 -5.99 -12.40
N LEU A 92 -9.44 -5.05 -11.78
CA LEU A 92 -10.31 -5.34 -10.64
C LEU A 92 -11.72 -5.79 -11.04
N SER A 93 -12.16 -5.49 -12.28
CA SER A 93 -13.53 -5.69 -12.74
C SER A 93 -14.11 -7.08 -12.49
N PRO A 94 -13.36 -8.20 -12.63
CA PRO A 94 -13.91 -9.53 -12.36
C PRO A 94 -14.22 -9.78 -10.87
N GLY A 95 -13.65 -8.99 -9.97
CA GLY A 95 -13.84 -9.08 -8.53
C GLY A 95 -14.77 -8.02 -7.93
N LEU A 96 -15.30 -7.11 -8.76
CA LEU A 96 -16.17 -6.03 -8.28
C LEU A 96 -17.63 -6.46 -8.16
N THR A 97 -18.27 -5.98 -7.11
CA THR A 97 -19.70 -6.17 -6.80
C THR A 97 -20.31 -4.86 -6.36
N ASP A 98 -21.64 -4.76 -6.44
CA ASP A 98 -22.39 -3.63 -5.88
C ASP A 98 -22.08 -3.47 -4.38
N ALA A 99 -21.74 -2.26 -3.95
CA ALA A 99 -21.63 -1.99 -2.51
C ALA A 99 -22.99 -2.18 -1.80
N PRO A 100 -22.97 -2.44 -0.49
CA PRO A 100 -24.19 -2.54 0.32
C PRO A 100 -25.13 -1.34 0.12
N LYS A 101 -26.45 -1.59 0.16
CA LYS A 101 -27.49 -0.58 -0.13
C LYS A 101 -27.32 0.75 0.62
N HIS A 102 -26.88 0.71 1.88
CA HIS A 102 -26.66 1.92 2.68
C HIS A 102 -25.49 2.78 2.16
N VAL A 103 -24.40 2.15 1.69
CA VAL A 103 -23.26 2.83 1.06
C VAL A 103 -23.69 3.45 -0.25
N ARG A 104 -24.45 2.70 -1.08
CA ARG A 104 -24.99 3.24 -2.35
C ARG A 104 -25.89 4.45 -2.13
N ARG A 105 -26.75 4.44 -1.10
CA ARG A 105 -27.59 5.58 -0.74
C ARG A 105 -26.76 6.80 -0.33
N GLN A 106 -25.71 6.60 0.47
CA GLN A 106 -24.81 7.68 0.89
C GLN A 106 -24.05 8.29 -0.29
N LEU A 107 -23.49 7.45 -1.18
CA LEU A 107 -22.78 7.90 -2.38
C LEU A 107 -23.71 8.68 -3.32
N ARG A 108 -24.95 8.21 -3.50
CA ARG A 108 -25.97 8.93 -4.27
C ARG A 108 -26.30 10.31 -3.68
N GLN A 109 -26.46 10.40 -2.36
CA GLN A 109 -26.71 11.69 -1.69
C GLN A 109 -25.52 12.65 -1.80
N GLN A 110 -24.29 12.14 -1.72
CA GLN A 110 -23.09 12.92 -1.96
C GLN A 110 -23.04 13.46 -3.39
N ARG A 111 -23.36 12.61 -4.38
CA ARG A 111 -23.46 13.00 -5.80
C ARG A 111 -24.51 14.09 -6.02
N GLU A 112 -25.73 13.90 -5.54
CA GLU A 112 -26.82 14.89 -5.66
C GLU A 112 -26.46 16.22 -4.99
N LYS A 113 -25.61 16.21 -3.96
CA LYS A 113 -25.10 17.42 -3.32
C LYS A 113 -23.98 18.07 -4.13
N MET A 114 -23.07 17.29 -4.70
CA MET A 114 -21.97 17.80 -5.52
C MET A 114 -22.46 18.35 -6.86
N GLU A 115 -23.39 17.66 -7.54
CA GLU A 115 -24.06 18.13 -8.77
C GLU A 115 -24.79 19.48 -8.58
N LYS A 116 -25.21 19.78 -7.33
CA LYS A 116 -25.83 21.06 -6.98
C LYS A 116 -24.84 22.17 -6.61
N MET A 117 -23.61 21.82 -6.23
CA MET A 117 -22.59 22.78 -5.77
C MET A 117 -21.61 23.17 -6.88
N GLU A 118 -21.25 22.24 -7.74
CA GLU A 118 -20.32 22.44 -8.85
C GLU A 118 -20.89 21.70 -10.06
N GLY A 119 -20.98 22.35 -11.22
CA GLY A 119 -21.41 21.71 -12.47
C GLY A 119 -20.38 20.65 -12.90
N ILE A 120 -20.45 19.46 -12.31
CA ILE A 120 -19.42 18.43 -12.41
C ILE A 120 -19.32 17.84 -13.81
N ARG A 121 -18.07 17.77 -14.29
CA ARG A 121 -17.61 17.06 -15.48
C ARG A 121 -17.62 15.55 -15.20
N ASP A 122 -18.64 14.87 -15.70
CA ASP A 122 -18.88 13.42 -15.61
C ASP A 122 -17.79 12.56 -16.32
N GLU A 123 -16.87 13.20 -17.04
CA GLU A 123 -16.01 12.54 -18.03
C GLU A 123 -14.75 11.88 -17.46
N LEU A 124 -14.30 12.22 -16.24
CA LEU A 124 -12.96 11.80 -15.82
C LEU A 124 -12.86 10.49 -15.04
N LEU A 125 -13.85 10.04 -14.24
CA LEU A 125 -13.85 8.67 -13.64
C LEU A 125 -15.26 8.17 -13.23
N PRO A 126 -16.10 7.74 -14.20
CA PRO A 126 -17.50 7.34 -13.94
C PRO A 126 -17.66 6.26 -12.86
N TRP A 127 -16.67 5.38 -12.73
CA TRP A 127 -16.80 4.18 -11.88
C TRP A 127 -16.57 4.41 -10.39
N THR A 128 -15.81 5.44 -10.01
CA THR A 128 -15.66 5.81 -8.59
C THR A 128 -16.99 6.24 -7.96
N SER A 129 -17.97 6.61 -8.81
CA SER A 129 -19.33 7.00 -8.44
C SER A 129 -20.32 5.83 -8.37
N PHE A 130 -20.00 4.66 -8.95
CA PHE A 130 -20.93 3.51 -8.99
C PHE A 130 -21.02 2.73 -7.69
N GLY A 131 -20.21 3.08 -6.68
CA GLY A 131 -20.22 2.38 -5.40
C GLY A 131 -19.92 0.89 -5.57
N LEU A 132 -18.88 0.58 -6.33
CA LEU A 132 -18.39 -0.79 -6.50
C LEU A 132 -17.42 -1.13 -5.39
N SER A 133 -17.47 -2.36 -4.88
CA SER A 133 -16.53 -2.88 -3.89
C SER A 133 -16.04 -4.25 -4.29
N LEU A 134 -14.83 -4.62 -3.88
CA LEU A 134 -14.33 -5.98 -4.04
C LEU A 134 -15.21 -6.97 -3.27
N ASP A 135 -15.61 -8.06 -3.92
CA ASP A 135 -16.30 -9.17 -3.26
C ASP A 135 -15.36 -9.80 -2.23
N PRO A 136 -15.66 -9.72 -0.92
CA PRO A 136 -14.82 -10.34 0.11
C PRO A 136 -14.82 -11.87 0.04
N LYS A 137 -15.72 -12.50 -0.72
CA LYS A 137 -15.78 -13.95 -0.88
C LYS A 137 -15.06 -14.45 -2.13
N ASN A 138 -14.81 -13.59 -3.12
CA ASN A 138 -14.13 -14.03 -4.34
C ASN A 138 -12.69 -14.46 -3.99
N PRO A 139 -12.30 -15.73 -4.23
CA PRO A 139 -11.03 -16.27 -3.75
C PRO A 139 -9.79 -15.62 -4.37
N VAL A 140 -9.94 -15.01 -5.55
CA VAL A 140 -8.86 -14.31 -6.25
C VAL A 140 -8.69 -12.89 -5.76
N PHE A 141 -9.78 -12.20 -5.37
CA PHE A 141 -9.75 -10.77 -5.02
C PHE A 141 -9.84 -10.49 -3.52
N ASN A 142 -10.31 -11.44 -2.71
CA ASN A 142 -10.48 -11.25 -1.27
C ASN A 142 -9.18 -10.87 -0.56
N PHE A 143 -8.02 -11.29 -1.08
CA PHE A 143 -6.73 -11.00 -0.45
C PHE A 143 -6.43 -9.50 -0.41
N LEU A 144 -6.89 -8.74 -1.41
CA LEU A 144 -6.79 -7.29 -1.44
C LEU A 144 -7.57 -6.66 -0.27
N VAL A 145 -8.69 -7.28 0.12
CA VAL A 145 -9.54 -6.82 1.23
C VAL A 145 -8.96 -7.23 2.57
N GLU A 146 -8.60 -8.51 2.72
CA GLU A 146 -8.20 -9.12 3.99
C GLU A 146 -6.77 -8.76 4.40
N TYR A 147 -5.83 -8.77 3.45
CA TYR A 147 -4.41 -8.57 3.72
C TYR A 147 -3.96 -7.13 3.46
N TYR A 148 -4.49 -6.49 2.41
CA TYR A 148 -4.07 -5.12 2.03
C TYR A 148 -5.05 -4.04 2.47
N GLY A 149 -6.18 -4.43 3.06
CA GLY A 149 -7.12 -3.50 3.68
C GLY A 149 -7.94 -2.67 2.69
N PHE A 150 -8.07 -3.12 1.43
CA PHE A 150 -8.89 -2.46 0.41
C PHE A 150 -10.39 -2.74 0.61
N LYS A 151 -10.92 -2.31 1.76
CA LYS A 151 -12.31 -2.52 2.17
C LYS A 151 -13.26 -1.52 1.54
N GLY A 152 -14.45 -2.00 1.14
CA GLY A 152 -15.52 -1.18 0.58
C GLY A 152 -15.11 -0.45 -0.71
N ALA A 153 -15.87 0.57 -1.09
CA ALA A 153 -15.63 1.32 -2.33
C ALA A 153 -14.34 2.18 -2.30
N LYS A 154 -13.82 2.49 -1.09
CA LYS A 154 -12.60 3.29 -0.94
C LYS A 154 -11.34 2.52 -1.34
N GLY A 155 -11.35 1.19 -1.25
CA GLY A 155 -10.21 0.35 -1.55
C GLY A 155 -9.76 0.45 -3.01
N PRO A 156 -10.59 0.01 -3.97
CA PRO A 156 -10.32 0.14 -5.40
C PRO A 156 -10.00 1.57 -5.83
N ARG A 157 -10.75 2.55 -5.30
CA ARG A 157 -10.53 3.98 -5.58
C ARG A 157 -9.12 4.43 -5.22
N ARG A 158 -8.54 3.92 -4.14
CA ARG A 158 -7.17 4.29 -3.72
C ARG A 158 -6.11 3.82 -4.71
N LEU A 159 -6.28 2.64 -5.30
CA LEU A 159 -5.35 2.11 -6.32
C LEU A 159 -5.46 2.86 -7.65
N ALA A 160 -6.66 3.34 -7.97
CA ALA A 160 -6.95 4.05 -9.20
C ALA A 160 -6.44 5.49 -9.25
N ARG A 161 -6.06 6.06 -8.10
CA ARG A 161 -5.46 7.39 -8.07
C ARG A 161 -4.05 7.35 -8.64
N TRP A 162 -3.74 8.31 -9.50
CA TRP A 162 -2.50 8.39 -10.26
C TRP A 162 -1.48 9.32 -9.58
N SER A 163 -0.20 9.03 -9.75
CA SER A 163 0.92 9.91 -9.36
C SER A 163 1.94 9.91 -10.50
N PRO A 164 2.59 11.05 -10.78
CA PRO A 164 3.68 11.09 -11.74
C PRO A 164 4.87 10.28 -11.22
N ASP A 165 5.74 9.86 -12.13
CA ASP A 165 6.99 9.19 -11.77
C ASP A 165 7.93 10.22 -11.10
N PRO A 166 8.27 10.07 -9.81
CA PRO A 166 9.17 11.00 -9.13
C PRO A 166 10.60 10.95 -9.66
N THR A 167 11.02 9.88 -10.35
CA THR A 167 12.39 9.74 -10.88
C THR A 167 12.70 10.75 -11.97
N LEU A 168 11.69 11.40 -12.55
CA LEU A 168 11.86 12.52 -13.48
C LEU A 168 12.62 13.70 -12.86
N LEU A 169 12.58 13.86 -11.54
CA LEU A 169 13.36 14.85 -10.81
C LEU A 169 14.86 14.53 -10.75
N LEU A 170 15.23 13.27 -11.00
CA LEU A 170 16.60 12.78 -10.97
C LEU A 170 17.25 12.75 -12.36
N LEU A 171 16.47 12.92 -13.44
CA LEU A 171 16.98 12.95 -14.81
C LEU A 171 17.74 14.24 -15.08
N GLU A 172 18.75 14.16 -15.97
CA GLU A 172 19.37 15.34 -16.57
C GLU A 172 18.41 16.04 -17.55
N ASP A 173 18.62 17.34 -17.80
CA ASP A 173 17.68 18.15 -18.60
C ASP A 173 17.52 17.64 -20.05
N ASP A 174 18.60 17.14 -20.67
CA ASP A 174 18.56 16.56 -22.02
C ASP A 174 17.68 15.29 -22.07
N ALA A 175 17.84 14.38 -21.10
CA ALA A 175 17.05 13.15 -21.01
C ALA A 175 15.57 13.43 -20.69
N LEU A 176 15.30 14.48 -19.93
CA LEU A 176 13.95 14.94 -19.62
C LEU A 176 13.26 15.56 -20.84
N ALA A 177 14.00 16.33 -21.65
CA ALA A 177 13.54 16.88 -22.91
C ALA A 177 13.21 15.78 -23.94
N ASP A 178 14.04 14.76 -24.04
CA ASP A 178 13.78 13.56 -24.87
C ASP A 178 12.51 12.82 -24.44
N SER A 179 12.17 12.88 -23.15
CA SER A 179 10.93 12.33 -22.59
C SER A 179 9.71 13.24 -22.83
N GLY A 180 9.89 14.39 -23.48
CA GLY A 180 8.82 15.31 -23.86
C GLY A 180 8.28 16.16 -22.72
N TYR A 181 9.05 16.32 -21.64
CA TYR A 181 8.74 17.20 -20.50
C TYR A 181 9.59 18.47 -20.55
N GLN A 182 9.02 19.56 -20.07
CA GLN A 182 9.73 20.84 -19.96
C GLN A 182 10.28 21.01 -18.55
N CYS A 183 11.49 21.54 -18.46
CA CYS A 183 12.13 21.86 -17.19
C CYS A 183 12.60 23.31 -17.19
N GLU A 184 12.36 24.00 -16.08
CA GLU A 184 12.74 25.39 -15.90
C GLU A 184 13.08 25.70 -14.45
N MET A 185 13.93 26.71 -14.24
CA MET A 185 14.18 27.25 -12.92
C MET A 185 13.16 28.35 -12.64
N LYS A 186 12.26 28.11 -11.69
CA LYS A 186 11.21 29.07 -11.31
C LYS A 186 11.34 29.50 -9.86
N ALA A 187 11.18 30.80 -9.63
CA ALA A 187 11.01 31.35 -8.29
C ALA A 187 9.57 31.12 -7.84
N ILE A 188 9.38 30.32 -6.79
CA ILE A 188 8.05 30.08 -6.25
C ILE A 188 7.69 31.23 -5.30
N GLY A 189 6.58 31.92 -5.57
CA GLY A 189 6.08 33.04 -4.76
C GLY A 189 5.79 32.61 -3.33
N THR A 190 6.42 33.30 -2.37
CA THR A 190 6.45 32.94 -0.96
C THR A 190 5.26 33.53 -0.19
N ASP A 191 4.17 32.76 -0.11
CA ASP A 191 3.37 32.60 1.13
C ASP A 191 3.64 31.21 1.77
N LEU A 192 4.66 30.51 1.26
CA LEU A 192 5.11 29.19 1.67
C LEU A 192 6.11 29.29 2.83
N ASP A 193 5.72 29.93 3.93
CA ASP A 193 6.55 29.98 5.15
C ASP A 193 6.95 28.54 5.57
N GLY A 194 8.26 28.25 5.53
CA GLY A 194 8.85 26.98 5.98
C GLY A 194 8.83 25.81 4.98
N CYS A 195 8.43 26.03 3.72
CA CYS A 195 8.30 24.98 2.71
C CYS A 195 9.46 25.03 1.69
N GLU A 196 10.65 24.60 2.10
CA GLU A 196 11.81 24.51 1.20
C GLU A 196 11.73 23.26 0.30
N VAL A 197 11.31 23.46 -0.95
CA VAL A 197 11.50 22.45 -2.00
C VAL A 197 12.99 22.12 -2.06
N GLY A 198 13.33 20.83 -1.95
CA GLY A 198 14.72 20.37 -1.93
C GLY A 198 15.46 20.66 -3.24
N PRO A 199 16.80 20.47 -3.26
CA PRO A 199 17.61 20.68 -4.46
C PRO A 199 17.16 19.83 -5.66
N GLU A 200 16.44 18.73 -5.42
CA GLU A 200 15.92 17.81 -6.44
C GLU A 200 14.75 18.41 -7.23
N GLY A 201 14.13 19.48 -6.73
CA GLY A 201 13.05 20.18 -7.42
C GLY A 201 11.64 19.65 -7.14
N ALA A 202 10.72 19.99 -8.04
CA ALA A 202 9.31 19.64 -7.94
C ALA A 202 8.68 19.39 -9.31
N ILE A 203 7.62 18.57 -9.32
CA ILE A 203 6.77 18.34 -10.47
C ILE A 203 5.57 19.29 -10.37
N PHE A 204 5.29 20.05 -11.43
CA PHE A 204 4.12 20.92 -11.51
C PHE A 204 3.09 20.34 -12.48
N LEU A 205 1.88 20.05 -11.99
CA LEU A 205 0.76 19.62 -12.81
C LEU A 205 -0.11 20.84 -13.17
N GLU A 206 -0.04 21.27 -14.42
CA GLU A 206 -0.83 22.40 -14.92
C GLU A 206 -2.34 22.15 -14.83
N GLY A 207 -3.11 23.15 -14.42
CA GLY A 207 -4.57 23.08 -14.33
C GLY A 207 -5.12 22.12 -13.28
N ALA A 208 -4.26 21.43 -12.52
CA ALA A 208 -4.68 20.57 -11.43
C ALA A 208 -5.30 21.38 -10.29
N THR A 209 -6.39 20.88 -9.74
CA THR A 209 -7.20 21.53 -8.69
C THR A 209 -7.13 20.77 -7.36
N GLU A 210 -7.65 21.37 -6.29
CA GLU A 210 -7.78 20.67 -5.00
C GLU A 210 -8.73 19.46 -5.09
N ALA A 211 -9.75 19.51 -5.96
CA ALA A 211 -10.63 18.38 -6.22
C ALA A 211 -9.86 17.20 -6.84
N ASP A 212 -8.93 17.48 -7.77
CA ASP A 212 -8.09 16.44 -8.38
C ASP A 212 -7.23 15.72 -7.31
N LEU A 213 -6.74 16.44 -6.28
CA LEU A 213 -6.01 15.84 -5.15
C LEU A 213 -6.85 14.90 -4.28
N SER A 214 -8.16 15.09 -4.22
CA SER A 214 -9.07 14.17 -3.53
C SER A 214 -9.34 12.93 -4.38
N ASP A 215 -9.56 13.14 -5.67
CA ASP A 215 -10.32 12.19 -6.49
C ASP A 215 -9.46 11.41 -7.47
N VAL A 216 -8.49 12.08 -8.10
CA VAL A 216 -7.72 11.56 -9.24
C VAL A 216 -6.27 11.30 -8.86
N LEU A 217 -5.67 12.17 -8.05
CA LEU A 217 -4.22 12.20 -7.84
C LEU A 217 -3.86 11.59 -6.48
N HIS A 218 -2.89 10.70 -6.39
CA HIS A 218 -2.34 10.19 -5.13
C HIS A 218 -1.03 10.92 -4.84
N MET A 219 -1.08 12.15 -4.32
CA MET A 219 0.14 12.94 -4.09
C MET A 219 0.12 13.56 -2.69
N LYS A 220 0.63 12.82 -1.72
CA LYS A 220 0.77 13.35 -0.35
C LYS A 220 1.83 14.43 -0.30
N GLY A 221 1.50 15.57 0.30
CA GLY A 221 2.41 16.72 0.37
C GLY A 221 2.38 17.61 -0.87
N ALA A 222 1.50 17.34 -1.84
CA ALA A 222 1.27 18.24 -2.95
C ALA A 222 0.50 19.50 -2.51
N MET A 223 0.74 20.62 -3.18
CA MET A 223 0.23 21.94 -2.80
C MET A 223 -0.30 22.67 -4.04
N PRO A 224 -1.53 23.20 -4.01
CA PRO A 224 -1.99 24.13 -5.04
C PRO A 224 -1.12 25.38 -5.07
N ILE A 225 -0.74 25.82 -6.27
CA ILE A 225 0.04 27.05 -6.47
C ILE A 225 -0.46 27.85 -7.68
N TRP A 226 -0.16 29.14 -7.67
CA TRP A 226 -0.38 30.04 -8.79
C TRP A 226 0.94 30.71 -9.16
N PHE A 227 1.33 30.61 -10.42
CA PHE A 227 2.42 31.45 -10.95
C PHE A 227 1.81 32.73 -11.49
N CYS A 228 2.24 33.87 -10.97
CA CYS A 228 2.01 35.17 -11.59
C CYS A 228 3.15 35.45 -12.57
N ASP A 229 2.79 35.63 -13.84
CA ASP A 229 3.76 36.10 -14.82
C ASP A 229 4.02 37.59 -14.57
N SER A 230 5.28 38.01 -14.41
CA SER A 230 5.60 39.37 -13.98
C SER A 230 5.24 40.45 -15.01
N ASP A 231 4.98 40.06 -16.25
CA ASP A 231 4.73 40.95 -17.39
C ASP A 231 3.29 40.90 -17.93
N SER A 232 2.36 40.16 -17.30
CA SER A 232 0.94 40.19 -17.71
C SER A 232 -0.05 40.05 -16.55
N ASP A 233 -1.01 40.98 -16.47
CA ASP A 233 -2.14 40.92 -15.53
C ASP A 233 -3.15 39.79 -15.86
N THR A 234 -2.85 38.90 -16.82
CA THR A 234 -3.85 38.01 -17.43
C THR A 234 -3.44 36.54 -17.58
N ASN A 235 -2.15 36.18 -17.60
CA ASN A 235 -1.72 34.76 -17.64
C ASN A 235 -1.21 34.29 -16.28
N THR A 236 -2.13 33.81 -15.44
CA THR A 236 -1.78 33.03 -14.25
C THR A 236 -1.88 31.54 -14.58
N SER A 237 -0.75 30.84 -14.66
CA SER A 237 -0.78 29.37 -14.72
C SER A 237 -1.00 28.84 -13.30
N SER A 238 -2.17 28.23 -13.07
CA SER A 238 -2.53 27.58 -11.83
C SER A 238 -2.31 26.08 -11.93
N GLY A 239 -2.07 25.42 -10.79
CA GLY A 239 -1.90 23.97 -10.78
C GLY A 239 -1.49 23.44 -9.43
N VAL A 240 -0.97 22.23 -9.42
CA VAL A 240 -0.50 21.55 -8.21
C VAL A 240 0.98 21.27 -8.31
N LEU A 241 1.72 21.69 -7.30
CA LEU A 241 3.13 21.36 -7.12
C LEU A 241 3.28 20.12 -6.25
N TYR A 242 4.04 19.14 -6.71
CA TYR A 242 4.35 17.91 -6.00
C TYR A 242 5.86 17.73 -5.88
N SER A 243 6.36 17.59 -4.66
CA SER A 243 7.75 17.21 -4.41
C SER A 243 7.78 16.15 -3.32
N PRO A 244 8.40 14.99 -3.56
CA PRO A 244 8.57 13.97 -2.54
C PRO A 244 9.25 14.46 -1.27
N ALA A 245 10.28 15.31 -1.41
CA ALA A 245 11.04 15.87 -0.31
C ALA A 245 10.18 16.75 0.62
N MET A 246 9.20 17.47 0.05
CA MET A 246 8.28 18.33 0.81
C MET A 246 7.44 17.55 1.81
N PHE A 247 7.00 16.34 1.47
CA PHE A 247 6.21 15.51 2.39
C PHE A 247 6.98 15.22 3.67
N TYR A 248 8.29 14.99 3.59
CA TYR A 248 9.10 14.63 4.74
C TYR A 248 9.68 15.84 5.47
N LYS A 249 10.01 16.95 4.78
CA LYS A 249 10.47 18.18 5.45
C LYS A 249 9.37 18.93 6.21
N LYS A 250 8.12 18.92 5.71
CA LYS A 250 6.99 19.66 6.30
C LYS A 250 6.58 19.17 7.69
N TYR A 251 6.80 17.89 7.97
CA TYR A 251 6.68 17.39 9.33
C TYR A 251 8.09 17.40 9.90
N ASP A 252 8.29 18.06 11.03
CA ASP A 252 9.54 18.16 11.79
C ASP A 252 10.02 16.79 12.37
N ILE A 253 9.82 15.71 11.60
CA ILE A 253 10.15 14.33 11.89
C ILE A 253 11.67 14.14 11.90
N PHE A 254 12.44 15.07 11.32
CA PHE A 254 13.84 14.87 10.91
C PHE A 254 14.91 15.66 11.66
N GLU A 255 14.59 16.40 12.72
CA GLU A 255 15.65 16.92 13.62
C GLU A 255 16.34 15.79 14.42
N ASP A 256 15.64 14.68 14.68
CA ASP A 256 16.15 13.53 15.41
C ASP A 256 16.56 12.38 14.47
N LYS A 257 17.88 12.14 14.38
CA LYS A 257 18.49 11.05 13.60
C LYS A 257 17.88 9.67 13.91
N THR A 258 17.44 9.44 15.14
CA THR A 258 16.81 8.18 15.57
C THR A 258 15.41 8.01 14.95
N LYS A 259 14.63 9.09 14.87
CA LYS A 259 13.31 9.08 14.22
C LYS A 259 13.44 8.86 12.72
N LYS A 260 14.45 9.47 12.08
CA LYS A 260 14.79 9.24 10.66
C LYS A 260 15.04 7.77 10.37
N ILE A 261 15.92 7.12 11.15
CA ILE A 261 16.23 5.68 11.00
C ILE A 261 14.97 4.83 11.16
N LYS A 262 14.14 5.11 12.18
CA LYS A 262 12.89 4.36 12.41
C LYS A 262 11.89 4.53 11.26
N ALA A 263 11.78 5.72 10.67
CA ALA A 263 10.89 5.98 9.55
C ALA A 263 11.34 5.27 8.26
N ALA A 264 12.65 5.21 8.01
CA ALA A 264 13.24 4.57 6.84
C ALA A 264 13.30 3.04 6.93
N ALA A 265 13.37 2.48 8.15
CA ALA A 265 13.58 1.05 8.38
C ALA A 265 12.64 0.11 7.58
N PRO A 266 11.31 0.36 7.48
CA PRO A 266 10.44 -0.49 6.67
C PRO A 266 10.79 -0.48 5.16
N PHE A 267 11.28 0.65 4.64
CA PHE A 267 11.67 0.79 3.24
C PHE A 267 13.01 0.11 2.97
N GLN A 268 13.98 0.27 3.87
CA GLN A 268 15.25 -0.46 3.84
C GLN A 268 15.03 -1.98 3.93
N TRP A 269 14.08 -2.42 4.74
CA TRP A 269 13.69 -3.84 4.82
C TRP A 269 13.19 -4.34 3.46
N PHE A 270 12.24 -3.64 2.83
CA PHE A 270 11.73 -4.06 1.52
C PHE A 270 12.78 -3.99 0.40
N GLN A 271 13.65 -2.97 0.40
CA GLN A 271 14.82 -2.93 -0.49
C GLN A 271 15.70 -4.17 -0.32
N SER A 272 15.96 -4.58 0.93
CA SER A 272 16.77 -5.76 1.26
C SER A 272 16.10 -7.07 0.81
N ILE A 273 14.78 -7.20 1.03
CA ILE A 273 13.99 -8.33 0.53
C ILE A 273 14.08 -8.40 -1.00
N LEU A 274 13.79 -7.30 -1.71
CA LEU A 274 13.84 -7.24 -3.17
C LEU A 274 15.22 -7.62 -3.72
N THR A 275 16.28 -7.12 -3.10
CA THR A 275 17.67 -7.40 -3.47
C THR A 275 18.01 -8.89 -3.27
N SER A 276 17.66 -9.44 -2.11
CA SER A 276 17.93 -10.85 -1.80
C SER A 276 17.13 -11.78 -2.72
N THR A 277 15.83 -11.50 -2.92
CA THR A 277 14.96 -12.29 -3.78
C THR A 277 15.44 -12.27 -5.24
N LEU A 278 15.89 -11.13 -5.78
CA LEU A 278 16.47 -11.09 -7.13
C LEU A 278 17.72 -11.96 -7.27
N SER A 279 18.52 -12.05 -6.21
CA SER A 279 19.78 -12.79 -6.17
C SER A 279 19.63 -14.27 -5.83
N SER A 280 18.45 -14.71 -5.37
CA SER A 280 18.23 -16.11 -4.97
C SER A 280 17.93 -17.03 -6.16
N GLU A 281 18.15 -18.33 -5.96
CA GLU A 281 17.77 -19.34 -6.94
C GLU A 281 16.26 -19.65 -6.78
N PRO A 282 15.47 -19.68 -7.88
CA PRO A 282 14.06 -20.03 -7.78
C PRO A 282 13.84 -21.50 -7.38
N ILE A 283 12.86 -21.72 -6.51
CA ILE A 283 12.37 -23.03 -6.09
C ILE A 283 11.01 -23.29 -6.75
N PHE A 284 10.99 -24.33 -7.60
CA PHE A 284 9.80 -24.75 -8.35
C PHE A 284 9.16 -26.06 -7.85
N HIS A 285 9.51 -26.54 -6.66
CA HIS A 285 9.00 -27.80 -6.12
C HIS A 285 8.09 -27.64 -4.89
N CYS A 286 7.63 -26.41 -4.59
CA CYS A 286 6.66 -26.15 -3.53
C CYS A 286 5.22 -26.51 -3.93
N HIS A 287 4.87 -26.39 -5.21
CA HIS A 287 3.56 -26.79 -5.78
C HIS A 287 2.33 -26.20 -5.09
N GLY A 288 2.43 -25.02 -4.47
CA GLY A 288 1.28 -24.40 -3.78
C GLY A 288 0.77 -25.19 -2.57
N LEU A 289 1.54 -26.14 -2.02
CA LEU A 289 1.07 -27.02 -0.95
C LEU A 289 0.82 -26.32 0.40
N HIS A 290 0.98 -25.01 0.49
CA HIS A 290 0.65 -24.25 1.71
C HIS A 290 -0.87 -24.20 1.96
N GLU A 291 -1.71 -24.07 0.92
CA GLU A 291 -3.18 -24.16 1.07
C GLU A 291 -3.62 -25.60 1.44
N TRP A 292 -2.84 -26.60 1.03
CA TRP A 292 -3.04 -28.00 1.43
C TRP A 292 -2.64 -28.25 2.87
N ALA A 293 -1.53 -27.67 3.31
CA ALA A 293 -1.07 -27.69 4.70
C ALA A 293 -2.06 -27.01 5.65
N MET A 294 -2.75 -25.96 5.18
CA MET A 294 -3.84 -25.31 5.89
C MET A 294 -5.03 -26.26 6.11
N GLN A 295 -5.26 -27.24 5.23
CA GLN A 295 -6.35 -28.23 5.32
C GLN A 295 -5.91 -29.60 5.86
N TYR A 296 -4.63 -29.79 6.17
CA TYR A 296 -4.12 -31.05 6.68
C TYR A 296 -4.76 -31.39 8.03
N HIS A 297 -5.35 -32.58 8.15
CA HIS A 297 -6.01 -33.01 9.38
C HIS A 297 -5.90 -34.52 9.53
N PRO A 298 -4.75 -35.04 10.00
CA PRO A 298 -4.57 -36.47 10.22
C PRO A 298 -5.42 -36.94 11.41
N PRO A 299 -5.78 -38.25 11.48
CA PRO A 299 -6.53 -38.79 12.60
C PRO A 299 -5.89 -38.46 13.95
N GLY A 300 -6.68 -37.94 14.88
CA GLY A 300 -6.22 -37.60 16.24
C GLY A 300 -5.57 -36.22 16.37
N ALA A 301 -5.39 -35.45 15.29
CA ALA A 301 -4.90 -34.08 15.37
C ALA A 301 -6.03 -33.06 15.64
N ASP A 302 -5.64 -31.90 16.17
CA ASP A 302 -6.54 -30.77 16.33
C ASP A 302 -7.08 -30.27 14.97
N PRO A 303 -8.34 -29.76 14.92
CA PRO A 303 -8.90 -29.21 13.71
C PRO A 303 -8.05 -28.06 13.14
N PRO A 304 -7.94 -27.96 11.80
CA PRO A 304 -7.15 -26.90 11.19
C PRO A 304 -7.79 -25.50 11.41
N PRO A 305 -6.98 -24.44 11.61
CA PRO A 305 -7.48 -23.08 11.84
C PRO A 305 -8.08 -22.44 10.58
N SER A 306 -7.78 -23.01 9.41
CA SER A 306 -8.20 -22.56 8.08
C SER A 306 -9.70 -22.57 7.84
N GLY A 307 -10.49 -23.28 8.66
CA GLY A 307 -11.95 -23.22 8.65
C GLY A 307 -12.51 -21.81 8.92
N LYS A 308 -11.68 -20.82 9.27
CA LYS A 308 -12.08 -19.41 9.39
C LYS A 308 -11.87 -18.57 8.13
N TYR A 309 -10.89 -18.92 7.29
CA TYR A 309 -10.40 -18.04 6.22
C TYR A 309 -11.00 -18.36 4.84
N GLN A 310 -11.57 -19.56 4.66
CA GLN A 310 -12.19 -19.98 3.39
C GLN A 310 -13.37 -20.95 3.62
N SER A 311 -14.18 -20.72 4.66
CA SER A 311 -15.26 -21.62 5.06
C SER A 311 -16.37 -21.80 4.03
N HIS A 312 -16.50 -20.86 3.09
CA HIS A 312 -17.50 -20.90 2.02
C HIS A 312 -17.08 -21.73 0.81
N LEU A 313 -15.81 -22.14 0.72
CA LEU A 313 -15.32 -22.94 -0.39
C LEU A 313 -15.40 -24.45 -0.06
N PRO A 314 -16.18 -25.24 -0.82
CA PRO A 314 -16.14 -26.69 -0.68
C PRO A 314 -14.77 -27.24 -1.12
N LEU A 315 -14.44 -28.47 -0.71
CA LEU A 315 -13.23 -29.16 -1.17
C LEU A 315 -13.51 -29.90 -2.47
N ARG A 316 -12.59 -29.83 -3.45
CA ARG A 316 -12.66 -30.63 -4.68
C ARG A 316 -12.13 -32.05 -4.51
N VAL A 317 -11.37 -32.31 -3.43
CA VAL A 317 -10.78 -33.62 -3.11
C VAL A 317 -11.10 -34.01 -1.67
N SER A 318 -11.06 -35.31 -1.39
CA SER A 318 -11.31 -35.83 -0.04
C SER A 318 -10.20 -35.44 0.93
N ARG A 319 -10.51 -35.38 2.24
CA ARG A 319 -9.51 -35.14 3.29
C ARG A 319 -8.36 -36.17 3.26
N SER A 320 -8.67 -37.43 2.96
CA SER A 320 -7.66 -38.48 2.79
C SER A 320 -6.67 -38.15 1.66
N THR A 321 -7.16 -37.59 0.55
CA THR A 321 -6.31 -37.15 -0.57
C THR A 321 -5.41 -35.98 -0.16
N ILE A 322 -5.96 -35.02 0.58
CA ILE A 322 -5.19 -33.88 1.11
C ILE A 322 -4.07 -34.37 2.02
N ASN A 323 -4.41 -35.19 3.02
CA ASN A 323 -3.45 -35.73 3.97
C ASN A 323 -2.34 -36.52 3.28
N SER A 324 -2.72 -37.46 2.41
CA SER A 324 -1.74 -38.29 1.72
C SER A 324 -0.87 -37.49 0.74
N THR A 325 -1.38 -36.39 0.18
CA THR A 325 -0.58 -35.50 -0.67
C THR A 325 0.46 -34.75 0.16
N VAL A 326 0.05 -34.16 1.29
CA VAL A 326 0.94 -33.45 2.21
C VAL A 326 2.02 -34.39 2.76
N GLU A 327 1.64 -35.58 3.22
CA GLU A 327 2.55 -36.57 3.81
C GLU A 327 3.58 -37.10 2.80
N ARG A 328 3.15 -37.49 1.59
CA ARG A 328 4.06 -38.09 0.60
C ARG A 328 4.99 -37.08 -0.07
N LYS A 329 4.58 -35.82 -0.18
CA LYS A 329 5.33 -34.80 -0.92
C LYS A 329 6.15 -33.90 -0.01
N GLY A 330 5.77 -33.77 1.26
CA GLY A 330 6.34 -32.78 2.16
C GLY A 330 5.98 -31.35 1.74
N ILE A 331 6.24 -30.40 2.62
CA ILE A 331 5.98 -28.98 2.36
C ILE A 331 7.31 -28.25 2.18
N HIS A 332 7.44 -27.47 1.13
CA HIS A 332 8.65 -26.69 0.81
C HIS A 332 8.32 -25.20 0.77
N CYS A 333 7.47 -24.76 1.69
CA CYS A 333 7.01 -23.38 1.72
C CYS A 333 8.11 -22.51 2.33
N THR A 334 8.59 -21.54 1.54
CA THR A 334 9.59 -20.58 1.98
C THR A 334 8.99 -19.26 2.46
N HIS A 335 7.69 -19.04 2.26
CA HIS A 335 7.05 -17.78 2.60
C HIS A 335 6.70 -17.73 4.09
N VAL A 336 7.37 -16.83 4.82
CA VAL A 336 7.22 -16.69 6.27
C VAL A 336 5.76 -16.48 6.72
N ASP A 337 4.99 -15.66 5.98
CA ASP A 337 3.63 -15.32 6.38
C ASP A 337 2.62 -16.47 6.13
N ALA A 338 3.01 -17.55 5.46
CA ALA A 338 2.15 -18.70 5.19
C ALA A 338 2.08 -19.68 6.38
N LEU A 339 3.18 -19.90 7.10
CA LEU A 339 3.25 -20.92 8.15
C LEU A 339 2.25 -20.70 9.29
N ARG A 340 1.92 -19.44 9.61
CA ARG A 340 0.93 -19.10 10.65
C ARG A 340 -0.48 -19.63 10.36
N PHE A 341 -0.75 -20.03 9.11
CA PHE A 341 -2.04 -20.57 8.69
C PHE A 341 -2.06 -22.09 8.64
N PHE A 342 -0.90 -22.75 8.73
CA PHE A 342 -0.83 -24.21 8.63
C PHE A 342 -1.64 -24.85 9.74
N ALA A 343 -2.20 -26.02 9.44
CA ALA A 343 -2.68 -26.88 10.50
C ALA A 343 -1.53 -27.19 11.48
N PRO A 344 -1.77 -27.27 12.80
CA PRO A 344 -0.71 -27.56 13.77
C PRO A 344 0.12 -28.80 13.41
N ALA A 345 -0.54 -29.83 12.89
CA ALA A 345 0.11 -31.07 12.46
C ALA A 345 0.90 -30.95 11.14
N ALA A 346 0.70 -29.89 10.35
CA ALA A 346 1.39 -29.69 9.07
C ALA A 346 2.70 -28.92 9.23
N ALA A 347 2.82 -28.03 10.22
CA ALA A 347 4.02 -27.23 10.43
C ALA A 347 5.32 -28.08 10.52
N PRO A 348 5.36 -29.21 11.27
CA PRO A 348 6.55 -30.07 11.31
C PRO A 348 6.94 -30.72 9.97
N LEU A 349 6.03 -30.75 8.98
CA LEU A 349 6.28 -31.34 7.67
C LEU A 349 6.91 -30.34 6.67
N ASN A 350 7.15 -29.09 7.10
CA ASN A 350 7.83 -28.11 6.29
C ASN A 350 9.35 -28.29 6.36
N HIS A 351 9.99 -28.47 5.20
CA HIS A 351 11.42 -28.72 5.08
C HIS A 351 12.30 -27.56 5.57
N HIS A 352 11.75 -26.34 5.65
CA HIS A 352 12.45 -25.16 6.15
C HIS A 352 12.30 -24.97 7.67
N GLY A 353 11.62 -25.89 8.35
CA GLY A 353 11.34 -25.83 9.79
C GLY A 353 9.86 -25.56 10.09
N SER A 354 9.46 -25.93 11.29
CA SER A 354 8.09 -25.73 11.83
C SER A 354 7.81 -24.30 12.26
N VAL A 355 8.87 -23.48 12.41
CA VAL A 355 8.80 -22.07 12.73
C VAL A 355 9.75 -21.34 11.79
N ILE A 356 9.26 -20.25 11.18
CA ILE A 356 10.05 -19.31 10.38
C ILE A 356 9.77 -17.93 10.96
N GLU A 357 10.82 -17.18 11.28
CA GLU A 357 10.71 -15.83 11.81
C GLU A 357 10.74 -14.78 10.70
N ARG A 358 10.33 -13.54 11.01
CA ARG A 358 10.32 -12.45 10.02
C ARG A 358 11.71 -12.19 9.42
N THR A 359 12.75 -12.35 10.22
CA THR A 359 14.16 -12.21 9.83
C THR A 359 14.59 -13.27 8.80
N ASP A 360 14.01 -14.48 8.83
CA ASP A 360 14.31 -15.55 7.88
C ASP A 360 13.84 -15.23 6.46
N GLN A 361 12.91 -14.27 6.28
CA GLN A 361 12.43 -13.85 4.96
C GLN A 361 13.59 -13.47 4.02
N LEU A 362 14.63 -12.82 4.55
CA LEU A 362 15.82 -12.44 3.77
C LEU A 362 16.56 -13.65 3.19
N ARG A 363 16.54 -14.80 3.86
CA ARG A 363 17.25 -16.01 3.43
C ARG A 363 16.36 -16.96 2.63
N LEU A 364 15.06 -16.98 2.91
CA LEU A 364 14.14 -17.98 2.36
C LEU A 364 13.31 -17.47 1.17
N GLU A 365 13.01 -16.18 1.09
CA GLU A 365 12.19 -15.66 -0.01
C GLU A 365 12.91 -15.82 -1.36
N GLN A 366 12.15 -16.25 -2.38
CA GLN A 366 12.71 -16.68 -3.65
C GLN A 366 11.75 -16.45 -4.83
N LYS A 367 12.31 -16.33 -6.03
CA LYS A 367 11.62 -15.87 -7.26
C LYS A 367 10.51 -16.77 -7.81
N GLY A 368 10.43 -18.02 -7.40
CA GLY A 368 9.35 -18.94 -7.76
C GLY A 368 8.15 -18.88 -6.81
N CYS A 369 8.24 -18.24 -5.65
CA CYS A 369 7.13 -18.22 -4.70
C CYS A 369 6.01 -17.30 -5.20
N VAL A 370 4.80 -17.84 -5.40
CA VAL A 370 3.62 -17.04 -5.80
C VAL A 370 3.37 -15.86 -4.85
N HIS A 371 3.52 -16.07 -3.55
CA HIS A 371 3.36 -15.00 -2.55
C HIS A 371 4.44 -13.93 -2.61
N ALA A 372 5.67 -14.27 -3.02
CA ALA A 372 6.71 -13.27 -3.21
C ALA A 372 6.40 -12.34 -4.40
N HIS A 373 5.57 -12.79 -5.36
CA HIS A 373 5.04 -11.93 -6.43
C HIS A 373 3.86 -11.09 -5.93
N MET A 374 2.94 -11.67 -5.16
CA MET A 374 1.84 -10.91 -4.54
C MET A 374 2.37 -9.77 -3.66
N ASP A 375 3.41 -10.03 -2.88
CA ASP A 375 4.02 -9.04 -1.99
C ASP A 375 4.64 -7.83 -2.72
N LEU A 376 4.90 -7.92 -4.04
CA LEU A 376 5.31 -6.75 -4.82
C LEU A 376 4.26 -5.64 -4.78
N LEU A 377 2.96 -5.99 -4.80
CA LEU A 377 1.88 -5.02 -4.67
C LEU A 377 1.88 -4.36 -3.29
N LYS A 378 2.10 -5.14 -2.22
CA LYS A 378 2.22 -4.61 -0.86
C LYS A 378 3.37 -3.62 -0.75
N MET A 379 4.51 -3.94 -1.34
CA MET A 379 5.69 -3.08 -1.37
C MET A 379 5.40 -1.79 -2.17
N SER A 380 4.82 -1.90 -3.37
CA SER A 380 4.48 -0.71 -4.18
C SER A 380 3.47 0.21 -3.49
N ILE A 381 2.42 -0.34 -2.86
CA ILE A 381 1.46 0.44 -2.04
C ILE A 381 2.13 1.12 -0.85
N ARG A 382 3.14 0.49 -0.24
CA ARG A 382 3.89 1.09 0.85
C ARG A 382 4.71 2.28 0.36
N LEU A 383 5.27 2.19 -0.85
CA LEU A 383 6.09 3.21 -1.47
C LEU A 383 5.26 4.38 -2.03
N GLN A 384 3.99 4.17 -2.39
CA GLN A 384 3.12 5.25 -2.83
C GLN A 384 3.08 6.44 -1.84
N PRO A 385 3.15 7.69 -2.34
CA PRO A 385 3.06 8.08 -3.75
C PRO A 385 4.41 8.15 -4.51
N PHE A 386 5.50 7.66 -3.91
CA PHE A 386 6.87 7.81 -4.43
C PHE A 386 7.26 6.72 -5.42
N VAL A 387 6.30 6.29 -6.23
CA VAL A 387 6.49 5.24 -7.24
C VAL A 387 5.58 5.55 -8.41
N ASP A 388 6.07 5.28 -9.62
CA ASP A 388 5.29 5.36 -10.85
C ASP A 388 3.97 4.57 -10.72
N ALA A 389 2.86 5.23 -11.02
CA ALA A 389 1.54 4.62 -10.97
C ALA A 389 1.42 3.40 -11.90
N ASN A 390 2.10 3.40 -13.05
CA ASN A 390 2.11 2.24 -13.95
C ASN A 390 2.79 1.04 -13.31
N LEU A 391 3.89 1.26 -12.58
CA LEU A 391 4.56 0.20 -11.83
C LEU A 391 3.66 -0.39 -10.73
N VAL A 392 2.82 0.43 -10.08
CA VAL A 392 1.81 -0.07 -9.14
C VAL A 392 0.80 -0.96 -9.86
N ALA A 393 0.31 -0.56 -11.03
CA ALA A 393 -0.60 -1.38 -11.84
C ALA A 393 0.05 -2.70 -12.30
N ASP A 394 1.34 -2.68 -12.70
CA ASP A 394 2.10 -3.89 -13.03
C ASP A 394 2.20 -4.84 -11.82
N THR A 395 2.44 -4.30 -10.62
CA THR A 395 2.47 -5.12 -9.39
C THR A 395 1.11 -5.70 -9.04
N LEU A 396 0.01 -4.99 -9.35
CA LEU A 396 -1.35 -5.48 -9.14
C LEU A 396 -1.68 -6.64 -10.08
N GLU A 397 -1.36 -6.50 -11.37
CA GLU A 397 -1.55 -7.54 -12.37
C GLU A 397 -0.82 -8.82 -11.98
N LEU A 398 0.48 -8.73 -11.63
CA LEU A 398 1.25 -9.88 -11.15
C LEU A 398 0.67 -10.49 -9.86
N ALA A 399 0.16 -9.67 -8.94
CA ALA A 399 -0.45 -10.18 -7.72
C ALA A 399 -1.75 -10.95 -8.00
N LEU A 400 -2.54 -10.50 -8.98
CA LEU A 400 -3.75 -11.18 -9.41
C LEU A 400 -3.43 -12.50 -10.12
N ASP A 401 -2.44 -12.52 -11.03
CA ASP A 401 -2.00 -13.75 -11.71
C ASP A 401 -1.44 -14.78 -10.71
N ALA A 402 -0.62 -14.31 -9.78
CA ALA A 402 -0.08 -15.15 -8.71
C ALA A 402 -1.19 -15.74 -7.83
N ARG A 403 -2.18 -14.91 -7.44
CA ARG A 403 -3.29 -15.37 -6.61
C ARG A 403 -4.24 -16.29 -7.38
N LEU A 404 -4.47 -16.05 -8.67
CA LEU A 404 -5.26 -16.96 -9.51
C LEU A 404 -4.62 -18.35 -9.52
N MET A 405 -3.32 -18.43 -9.83
CA MET A 405 -2.59 -19.70 -9.84
C MET A 405 -2.60 -20.40 -8.47
N ASP A 406 -2.50 -19.62 -7.39
CA ASP A 406 -2.57 -20.11 -6.01
C ASP A 406 -3.94 -20.76 -5.69
N VAL A 407 -5.01 -20.06 -6.07
CA VAL A 407 -6.39 -20.52 -5.91
C VAL A 407 -6.69 -21.75 -6.77
N GLU A 408 -6.24 -21.78 -8.02
CA GLU A 408 -6.43 -22.93 -8.92
C GLU A 408 -5.70 -24.19 -8.40
N ALA A 409 -4.54 -24.02 -7.75
CA ALA A 409 -3.75 -25.12 -7.19
C ALA A 409 -4.24 -25.63 -5.84
N SER A 410 -5.18 -24.92 -5.22
CA SER A 410 -5.71 -25.23 -3.89
C SER A 410 -6.54 -26.53 -3.88
N PRO A 411 -6.82 -27.10 -2.68
CA PRO A 411 -7.71 -28.26 -2.54
C PRO A 411 -9.21 -27.89 -2.60
N TYR A 412 -9.55 -26.63 -2.87
CA TYR A 412 -10.92 -26.13 -2.91
C TYR A 412 -11.57 -26.28 -4.29
N ASP A 413 -12.89 -26.44 -4.33
CA ASP A 413 -13.68 -26.41 -5.55
C ASP A 413 -14.07 -24.97 -5.91
N VAL A 414 -13.18 -24.37 -6.69
CA VAL A 414 -13.31 -23.01 -7.23
C VAL A 414 -13.94 -23.00 -8.63
N SER A 415 -14.00 -24.15 -9.30
CA SER A 415 -14.62 -24.31 -10.61
C SER A 415 -16.13 -24.19 -10.51
N THR A 416 -16.77 -24.97 -9.64
CA THR A 416 -18.24 -24.97 -9.52
C THR A 416 -18.76 -23.64 -8.97
N THR A 417 -18.00 -23.04 -8.05
CA THR A 417 -18.44 -21.86 -7.30
C THR A 417 -18.12 -20.54 -8.01
N TYR A 418 -16.98 -20.47 -8.71
CA TYR A 418 -16.46 -19.22 -9.30
C TYR A 418 -16.06 -19.34 -10.78
N GLY A 419 -16.22 -20.51 -11.41
CA GLY A 419 -15.87 -20.73 -12.82
C GLY A 419 -14.37 -20.69 -13.12
N LEU A 420 -13.53 -20.82 -12.09
CA LEU A 420 -12.07 -20.79 -12.22
C LEU A 420 -11.50 -22.14 -12.66
N GLY A 421 -10.27 -22.13 -13.17
CA GLY A 421 -9.55 -23.36 -13.51
C GLY A 421 -9.16 -24.18 -12.28
N VAL A 422 -8.65 -25.40 -12.53
CA VAL A 422 -8.09 -26.27 -11.50
C VAL A 422 -6.70 -26.73 -11.94
N LEU A 423 -5.73 -26.60 -11.04
CA LEU A 423 -4.38 -27.12 -11.16
C LEU A 423 -4.22 -28.30 -10.17
N PRO A 424 -4.44 -29.55 -10.62
CA PRO A 424 -4.50 -30.71 -9.72
C PRO A 424 -3.11 -31.17 -9.26
N VAL A 425 -2.48 -30.42 -8.35
CA VAL A 425 -1.11 -30.66 -7.85
C VAL A 425 -0.93 -31.96 -7.06
N GLU A 426 -2.01 -32.66 -6.71
CA GLU A 426 -1.99 -34.04 -6.22
C GLU A 426 -1.49 -35.03 -7.30
N THR A 427 -1.69 -34.71 -8.58
CA THR A 427 -1.24 -35.50 -9.74
C THR A 427 0.15 -35.07 -10.23
N GLU A 428 0.86 -35.94 -10.96
CA GLU A 428 2.17 -35.57 -11.51
C GLU A 428 2.03 -34.58 -12.68
N GLU A 429 1.00 -34.75 -13.50
CA GLU A 429 0.67 -33.89 -14.63
C GLU A 429 0.34 -32.47 -14.15
N GLY A 430 -0.49 -32.35 -13.10
CA GLY A 430 -0.80 -31.06 -12.48
C GLY A 430 0.44 -30.37 -11.88
N ARG A 431 1.37 -31.13 -11.29
CA ARG A 431 2.65 -30.57 -10.81
C ARG A 431 3.57 -30.11 -11.94
N LYS A 432 3.61 -30.84 -13.07
CA LYS A 432 4.35 -30.42 -14.27
C LYS A 432 3.80 -29.10 -14.80
N GLU A 433 2.47 -29.00 -14.89
CA GLU A 433 1.80 -27.78 -15.33
C GLU A 433 1.99 -26.62 -14.35
N TYR A 434 1.88 -26.86 -13.04
CA TYR A 434 2.19 -25.86 -12.02
C TYR A 434 3.62 -25.34 -12.19
N ARG A 435 4.61 -26.21 -12.36
CA ARG A 435 6.01 -25.81 -12.60
C ARG A 435 6.19 -24.97 -13.86
N ARG A 436 5.42 -25.24 -14.91
CA ARG A 436 5.46 -24.44 -16.15
C ARG A 436 4.95 -23.03 -15.88
N ARG A 437 3.73 -22.88 -15.35
CA ARG A 437 3.13 -21.58 -15.01
C ARG A 437 3.95 -20.80 -13.98
N GLN A 438 4.55 -21.50 -13.01
CA GLN A 438 5.38 -20.87 -11.97
C GLN A 438 6.64 -20.23 -12.56
N ARG A 439 7.23 -20.84 -13.59
CA ARG A 439 8.38 -20.26 -14.31
C ARG A 439 7.97 -19.05 -15.15
N GLU A 440 6.82 -19.12 -15.80
CA GLU A 440 6.28 -18.01 -16.58
C GLU A 440 6.00 -16.79 -15.70
N LEU A 441 5.33 -17.01 -14.56
CA LEU A 441 5.08 -15.97 -13.57
C LEU A 441 6.39 -15.38 -13.00
N ALA A 442 7.36 -16.24 -12.66
CA ALA A 442 8.67 -15.78 -12.19
C ALA A 442 9.39 -14.91 -13.24
N SER A 443 9.34 -15.31 -14.51
CA SER A 443 9.93 -14.57 -15.62
C SER A 443 9.23 -13.23 -15.85
N ALA A 444 7.90 -13.18 -15.78
CA ALA A 444 7.13 -11.95 -15.92
C ALA A 444 7.37 -10.98 -14.75
N ALA A 445 7.58 -11.49 -13.54
CA ALA A 445 7.79 -10.68 -12.35
C ALA A 445 9.21 -10.10 -12.22
N GLU A 446 10.21 -10.71 -12.87
CA GLU A 446 11.61 -10.29 -12.81
C GLU A 446 11.82 -8.79 -13.18
N PRO A 447 11.37 -8.30 -14.35
CA PRO A 447 11.55 -6.89 -14.70
C PRO A 447 10.79 -5.94 -13.76
N VAL A 448 9.59 -6.33 -13.32
CA VAL A 448 8.78 -5.53 -12.37
C VAL A 448 9.49 -5.42 -11.02
N ARG A 449 10.05 -6.52 -10.52
CA ARG A 449 10.84 -6.55 -9.28
C ARG A 449 12.07 -5.67 -9.35
N ARG A 450 12.76 -5.64 -10.50
CA ARG A 450 13.94 -4.76 -10.72
C ARG A 450 13.54 -3.28 -10.74
N ARG A 451 12.46 -2.93 -11.45
CA ARG A 451 11.93 -1.55 -11.46
C ARG A 451 11.51 -1.10 -10.06
N LEU A 452 10.84 -1.98 -9.30
CA LEU A 452 10.46 -1.67 -7.92
C LEU A 452 11.67 -1.50 -7.01
N LEU A 453 12.71 -2.33 -7.16
CA LEU A 453 13.97 -2.14 -6.43
C LEU A 453 14.64 -0.81 -6.77
N GLY A 454 14.62 -0.40 -8.05
CA GLY A 454 15.06 0.94 -8.48
C GLY A 454 14.33 2.03 -7.73
N ALA A 455 12.99 2.03 -7.77
CA ALA A 455 12.18 3.02 -7.06
C ALA A 455 12.46 3.07 -5.54
N TYR A 456 12.72 1.93 -4.89
CA TYR A 456 13.13 1.91 -3.48
C TYR A 456 14.52 2.51 -3.24
N ARG A 457 15.46 2.36 -4.17
CA ARG A 457 16.80 2.96 -4.09
C ARG A 457 16.69 4.47 -4.25
N ASP A 458 16.01 4.92 -5.30
CA ASP A 458 15.81 6.34 -5.60
C ASP A 458 15.07 7.07 -4.47
N PHE A 459 14.16 6.39 -3.77
CA PHE A 459 13.46 6.95 -2.61
C PHE A 459 14.32 7.04 -1.34
N LEU A 460 15.31 6.15 -1.19
CA LEU A 460 16.15 6.07 0.02
C LEU A 460 17.42 6.92 -0.07
N GLU A 461 17.89 7.19 -1.29
CA GLU A 461 18.89 8.21 -1.59
C GLU A 461 18.36 9.61 -1.27
#